data_AF-A0A946S8U0-F1
#
_entry.id   AF-A0A946S8U0-F1
#
_cell.length_a   1.000
_cell.length_b   1.000
_cell.length_c   1.000
_cell.angle_alpha   90.00
_cell.angle_beta   90.00
_cell.angle_gamma   90.00
#
_symmetry.space_group_name_H-M   'P 1'
#
loop_
_entity.id
_entity.type
_entity.pdbx_description
1 polymer ?
#
loop_
_entity_poly.entity_id
_entity_poly.type
_entity_poly.pdbx_seq_one_letter_code
_entity_poly.pdbx_strand_id
1 'polypeptide(L)'
;MRYLITLLFAALSLNAVGQGIPQLPYNPDATGDEFIGSPDLLELLTLYGEEFSSAILSEDQESAIVYMGDMAHPLCTQACNNLPGFWNMSTMADLGLVWDDITSQPIGIWIGNRDFVFENGNNVRAYHAYYPSLDVHQVTESPGGPKHCYCATKELPKAEYKIVGNYNELDLNTLASQGWKLLHLYSVTGSINIYGVMWRWAE
;
A
#
# COMPACT_ATOMS: atom_id res chain seq x y z
N MET A 1 -65.21 -5.29 3.35
CA MET A 1 -64.27 -4.37 4.03
C MET A 1 -62.98 -5.03 4.49
N ARG A 2 -62.99 -6.22 5.11
CA ARG A 2 -61.77 -6.89 5.61
C ARG A 2 -60.70 -7.11 4.54
N TYR A 3 -61.09 -7.65 3.38
CA TYR A 3 -60.16 -7.92 2.27
C TYR A 3 -59.55 -6.65 1.64
N LEU A 4 -60.28 -5.53 1.69
CA LEU A 4 -59.83 -4.26 1.09
C LEU A 4 -58.72 -3.63 1.93
N ILE A 5 -58.83 -3.72 3.26
CA ILE A 5 -57.79 -3.28 4.19
C ILE A 5 -56.53 -4.15 4.05
N THR A 6 -56.68 -5.48 3.93
CA THR A 6 -55.54 -6.39 3.72
C THR A 6 -54.78 -6.10 2.42
N LEU A 7 -55.50 -5.76 1.35
CA LEU A 7 -54.90 -5.41 0.06
C LEU A 7 -54.17 -4.06 0.12
N LEU A 8 -54.69 -3.11 0.89
CA LEU A 8 -54.04 -1.81 1.10
C LEU A 8 -52.73 -1.96 1.88
N PHE A 9 -52.71 -2.78 2.93
CA PHE A 9 -51.49 -3.06 3.69
C PHE A 9 -50.48 -3.86 2.88
N ALA A 10 -50.91 -4.81 2.04
CA ALA A 10 -50.02 -5.50 1.11
C ALA A 10 -49.43 -4.55 0.06
N ALA A 11 -50.22 -3.64 -0.50
CA ALA A 11 -49.72 -2.65 -1.46
C ALA A 11 -48.69 -1.69 -0.82
N LEU A 12 -48.92 -1.27 0.43
CA LEU A 12 -47.97 -0.42 1.17
C LEU A 12 -46.66 -1.14 1.53
N SER A 13 -46.73 -2.43 1.88
CA SER A 13 -45.52 -3.21 2.22
C SER A 13 -44.71 -3.65 0.99
N LEU A 14 -45.33 -3.83 -0.19
CA LEU A 14 -44.59 -4.12 -1.43
C LEU A 14 -43.84 -2.90 -2.00
N ASN A 15 -44.25 -1.66 -1.69
CA ASN A 15 -43.52 -0.46 -2.11
C ASN A 15 -42.24 -0.21 -1.28
N ALA A 16 -42.14 -0.78 -0.08
CA ALA A 16 -40.93 -0.67 0.75
C ALA A 16 -39.77 -1.55 0.26
N VAL A 17 -40.03 -2.53 -0.63
CA VAL A 17 -39.03 -3.48 -1.13
C VAL A 17 -38.32 -2.99 -2.41
N GLY A 18 -38.73 -1.85 -2.96
CA GLY A 18 -38.16 -1.25 -4.18
C GLY A 18 -36.98 -0.29 -3.95
N GLN A 19 -36.61 0.00 -2.69
CA GLN A 19 -35.61 1.01 -2.35
C GLN A 19 -34.22 0.44 -2.01
N GLY A 20 -33.97 -0.85 -2.25
CA GLY A 20 -32.76 -1.54 -1.78
C GLY A 20 -31.79 -2.00 -2.84
N ILE A 21 -32.07 -1.80 -4.14
CA ILE A 21 -31.20 -2.25 -5.22
C ILE A 21 -31.08 -1.11 -6.24
N PRO A 22 -29.87 -0.57 -6.48
CA PRO A 22 -29.66 0.40 -7.54
C PRO A 22 -30.12 -0.20 -8.87
N GLN A 23 -30.99 0.52 -9.57
CA GLN A 23 -31.37 0.14 -10.92
C GLN A 23 -30.09 0.20 -11.79
N LEU A 24 -29.68 -0.95 -12.33
CA LEU A 24 -28.60 -0.98 -13.32
C LEU A 24 -29.18 -0.63 -14.70
N PRO A 25 -28.55 0.27 -15.46
CA PRO A 25 -27.28 0.96 -15.19
C PRO A 25 -27.40 2.06 -14.12
N TYR A 26 -26.44 2.09 -13.18
CA TYR A 26 -26.40 3.02 -12.04
C TYR A 26 -26.43 4.48 -12.51
N ASN A 27 -27.36 5.25 -11.95
CA ASN A 27 -27.44 6.69 -12.18
C ASN A 27 -26.59 7.41 -11.13
N PRO A 28 -25.51 8.12 -11.51
CA PRO A 28 -24.67 8.86 -10.57
C PRO A 28 -25.31 10.14 -10.03
N ASP A 29 -26.46 10.56 -10.59
CA ASP A 29 -27.33 11.58 -10.04
C ASP A 29 -28.43 10.88 -9.22
N ALA A 30 -28.18 10.74 -7.92
CA ALA A 30 -29.07 10.03 -7.02
C ALA A 30 -30.24 10.91 -6.57
N THR A 31 -30.04 12.23 -6.57
CA THR A 31 -31.07 13.21 -6.23
C THR A 31 -32.04 13.53 -7.38
N GLY A 32 -31.68 13.17 -8.61
CA GLY A 32 -32.46 13.41 -9.82
C GLY A 32 -32.53 14.90 -10.19
N ASP A 33 -31.54 15.69 -9.78
CA ASP A 33 -31.50 17.14 -9.99
C ASP A 33 -30.71 17.55 -11.26
N GLU A 34 -30.30 16.57 -12.07
CA GLU A 34 -29.47 16.69 -13.26
C GLU A 34 -28.03 17.17 -12.99
N PHE A 35 -27.63 17.26 -11.72
CA PHE A 35 -26.28 17.57 -11.29
C PHE A 35 -25.71 16.42 -10.44
N ILE A 36 -24.38 16.34 -10.41
CA ILE A 36 -23.68 15.43 -9.49
C ILE A 36 -23.08 16.31 -8.40
N GLY A 37 -23.79 16.42 -7.29
CA GLY A 37 -23.43 17.21 -6.13
C GLY A 37 -22.81 16.39 -5.01
N SER A 38 -22.46 17.06 -3.92
CA SER A 38 -22.01 16.38 -2.70
C SER A 38 -23.02 15.36 -2.12
N PRO A 39 -24.35 15.55 -2.23
CA PRO A 39 -25.31 14.55 -1.77
C PRO A 39 -25.21 13.24 -2.55
N ASP A 40 -25.05 13.31 -3.88
CA ASP A 40 -24.94 12.14 -4.74
C ASP A 40 -23.65 11.35 -4.48
N LEU A 41 -22.55 12.06 -4.20
CA LEU A 41 -21.28 11.44 -3.79
C LEU A 41 -21.38 10.73 -2.44
N LEU A 42 -22.14 11.29 -1.48
CA LEU A 42 -22.36 10.65 -0.19
C LEU A 42 -23.17 9.36 -0.38
N GLU A 43 -24.18 9.38 -1.24
CA GLU A 43 -24.98 8.20 -1.56
C GLU A 43 -24.16 7.12 -2.27
N LEU A 44 -23.30 7.51 -3.23
CA LEU A 44 -22.33 6.62 -3.86
C LEU A 44 -21.42 5.94 -2.83
N LEU A 45 -20.91 6.71 -1.86
CA LEU A 45 -20.09 6.16 -0.77
C LEU A 45 -20.90 5.27 0.19
N THR A 46 -22.19 5.52 0.39
CA THR A 46 -23.01 4.57 1.18
C THR A 46 -23.29 3.27 0.44
N LEU A 47 -23.33 3.32 -0.89
CA LEU A 47 -23.66 2.17 -1.72
C LEU A 47 -22.43 1.30 -2.03
N TYR A 48 -21.28 1.94 -2.24
CA TYR A 48 -20.02 1.31 -2.64
C TYR A 48 -18.88 1.52 -1.64
N GLY A 49 -19.13 2.15 -0.49
CA GLY A 49 -18.09 2.52 0.49
C GLY A 49 -17.26 1.35 0.99
N GLU A 50 -17.88 0.17 1.13
CA GLU A 50 -17.21 -1.07 1.50
C GLU A 50 -16.43 -1.71 0.33
N GLU A 51 -16.72 -1.33 -0.92
CA GLU A 51 -15.94 -1.75 -2.09
C GLU A 51 -14.65 -0.93 -2.26
N PHE A 52 -14.54 0.22 -1.58
CA PHE A 52 -13.33 1.05 -1.56
C PHE A 52 -12.38 0.70 -0.42
N SER A 53 -12.04 -0.59 -0.25
CA SER A 53 -10.84 -0.98 0.52
C SER A 53 -9.66 -1.12 -0.44
N SER A 54 -9.11 0.01 -0.89
CA SER A 54 -8.03 -0.03 -1.88
C SER A 54 -6.67 -0.39 -1.26
N ALA A 55 -6.49 -0.35 0.05
CA ALA A 55 -5.23 -0.72 0.69
C ALA A 55 -5.47 -1.27 2.11
N ILE A 56 -4.87 -2.41 2.41
CA ILE A 56 -4.81 -2.98 3.75
C ILE A 56 -3.67 -2.28 4.50
N LEU A 57 -4.02 -1.63 5.60
CA LEU A 57 -3.08 -0.93 6.48
C LEU A 57 -2.65 -1.87 7.60
N SER A 58 -1.36 -1.83 7.93
CA SER A 58 -0.83 -2.48 9.12
C SER A 58 -1.35 -1.82 10.40
N GLU A 59 -1.41 -2.57 11.51
CA GLU A 59 -1.86 -2.07 12.81
C GLU A 59 -0.98 -0.93 13.35
N ASP A 60 0.30 -0.92 12.97
CA ASP A 60 1.26 0.13 13.29
C ASP A 60 1.06 1.41 12.45
N GLN A 61 0.20 1.39 11.43
CA GLN A 61 0.00 2.45 10.44
C GLN A 61 1.27 2.84 9.66
N GLU A 62 2.35 2.07 9.78
CA GLU A 62 3.63 2.34 9.11
C GLU A 62 3.73 1.63 7.77
N SER A 63 2.81 0.72 7.44
CA SER A 63 2.83 0.00 6.17
C SER A 63 1.45 -0.20 5.58
N ALA A 64 1.42 -0.25 4.25
CA ALA A 64 0.20 -0.45 3.49
C ALA A 64 0.47 -1.37 2.30
N ILE A 65 -0.51 -2.20 1.96
CA ILE A 65 -0.45 -3.11 0.81
C ILE A 65 -1.75 -3.04 0.02
N VAL A 66 -1.63 -3.01 -1.31
CA VAL A 66 -2.76 -2.96 -2.26
C VAL A 66 -2.64 -4.08 -3.27
N TYR A 67 -3.77 -4.72 -3.56
CA TYR A 67 -3.91 -5.62 -4.69
C TYR A 67 -4.20 -4.84 -5.98
N MET A 68 -3.37 -5.02 -7.01
CA MET A 68 -3.48 -4.31 -8.29
C MET A 68 -4.12 -5.14 -9.41
N GLY A 69 -4.54 -6.37 -9.12
CA GLY A 69 -5.07 -7.31 -10.11
C GLY A 69 -4.02 -8.32 -10.61
N ASP A 70 -4.44 -9.09 -11.62
CA ASP A 70 -3.61 -10.13 -12.24
C ASP A 70 -2.90 -9.59 -13.47
N MET A 71 -1.57 -9.64 -13.47
CA MET A 71 -0.78 -9.13 -14.60
C MET A 71 0.60 -9.77 -14.71
N ALA A 72 1.24 -9.56 -15.85
CA ALA A 72 2.64 -9.93 -16.06
C ALA A 72 3.57 -9.14 -15.12
N HIS A 73 4.69 -9.73 -14.74
CA HIS A 73 5.66 -9.12 -13.82
C HIS A 73 6.06 -7.68 -14.20
N PRO A 74 6.47 -7.37 -15.46
CA PRO A 74 6.86 -6.00 -15.80
C PRO A 74 5.71 -5.00 -15.68
N LEU A 75 4.48 -5.42 -15.96
CA LEU A 75 3.29 -4.60 -15.77
C LEU A 75 3.00 -4.38 -14.28
N CYS A 76 3.18 -5.41 -13.44
CA CYS A 76 3.04 -5.29 -12.00
C CYS A 76 4.04 -4.27 -11.43
N THR A 77 5.30 -4.40 -11.82
CA THR A 77 6.35 -3.44 -11.42
C THR A 77 6.01 -2.03 -11.87
N GLN A 78 5.55 -1.85 -13.11
CA GLN A 78 5.15 -0.54 -13.63
C GLN A 78 3.93 0.02 -12.89
N ALA A 79 2.92 -0.81 -12.61
CA ALA A 79 1.72 -0.43 -11.89
C ALA A 79 2.07 0.08 -10.49
N CYS A 80 2.92 -0.64 -9.76
CA CYS A 80 3.38 -0.19 -8.43
C CYS A 80 4.17 1.13 -8.50
N ASN A 81 5.08 1.28 -9.47
CA ASN A 81 5.89 2.49 -9.60
C ASN A 81 5.07 3.72 -10.04
N ASN A 82 3.90 3.51 -10.65
CA ASN A 82 3.00 4.58 -11.06
C ASN A 82 2.10 5.07 -9.91
N LEU A 83 2.03 4.34 -8.80
CA LEU A 83 1.30 4.80 -7.62
C LEU A 83 2.06 5.99 -6.96
N PRO A 84 1.34 6.99 -6.43
CA PRO A 84 1.96 8.15 -5.79
C PRO A 84 2.67 7.74 -4.50
N GLY A 85 3.93 8.18 -4.33
CA GLY A 85 4.74 7.91 -3.14
C GLY A 85 5.86 6.92 -3.40
N PHE A 86 6.12 6.02 -2.43
CA PHE A 86 7.24 5.06 -2.45
C PHE A 86 6.77 3.61 -2.60
N TRP A 87 5.69 3.40 -3.35
CA TRP A 87 5.16 2.07 -3.62
C TRP A 87 6.14 1.26 -4.44
N ASN A 88 6.26 -0.01 -4.07
CA ASN A 88 7.03 -1.01 -4.80
C ASN A 88 6.24 -2.31 -4.81
N MET A 89 6.60 -3.22 -5.70
CA MET A 89 6.05 -4.58 -5.67
C MET A 89 6.36 -5.24 -4.33
N SER A 90 5.37 -5.90 -3.74
CA SER A 90 5.45 -6.48 -2.39
C SER A 90 6.54 -7.55 -2.28
N THR A 91 7.31 -7.50 -1.21
CA THR A 91 8.20 -8.59 -0.79
C THR A 91 7.40 -9.68 -0.05
N MET A 92 8.02 -10.83 0.19
CA MET A 92 7.41 -11.88 1.01
C MET A 92 7.05 -11.41 2.42
N ALA A 93 7.82 -10.47 2.99
CA ALA A 93 7.53 -9.90 4.30
C ALA A 93 6.29 -9.00 4.29
N ASP A 94 6.07 -8.24 3.21
CA ASP A 94 4.91 -7.34 3.09
C ASP A 94 3.60 -8.13 2.95
N LEU A 95 3.66 -9.29 2.29
CA LEU A 95 2.55 -10.21 2.13
C LEU A 95 2.01 -10.78 3.46
N GLY A 96 2.79 -10.69 4.55
CA GLY A 96 2.33 -11.09 5.88
C GLY A 96 1.07 -10.35 6.34
N LEU A 97 0.85 -9.11 5.86
CA LEU A 97 -0.34 -8.30 6.18
C LEU A 97 -1.64 -8.89 5.62
N VAL A 98 -1.55 -9.69 4.56
CA VAL A 98 -2.69 -10.24 3.82
C VAL A 98 -2.54 -11.75 3.63
N TRP A 99 -1.87 -12.40 4.59
CA TRP A 99 -1.47 -13.81 4.47
C TRP A 99 -2.67 -14.75 4.33
N ASP A 100 -3.74 -14.48 5.07
CA ASP A 100 -4.97 -15.27 5.03
C ASP A 100 -5.62 -15.21 3.63
N ASP A 101 -5.60 -14.04 2.98
CA ASP A 101 -6.12 -13.89 1.62
C ASP A 101 -5.25 -14.61 0.59
N ILE A 102 -3.92 -14.54 0.76
CA ILE A 102 -2.92 -15.12 -0.14
C ILE A 102 -2.99 -16.64 -0.18
N THR A 103 -3.05 -17.28 0.99
CA THR A 103 -2.99 -18.75 1.08
C THR A 103 -4.19 -19.44 0.43
N SER A 104 -5.28 -18.69 0.21
CA SER A 104 -6.48 -19.17 -0.47
C SER A 104 -6.44 -19.04 -2.00
N GLN A 105 -5.43 -18.37 -2.58
CA GLN A 105 -5.41 -18.05 -4.01
C GLN A 105 -4.93 -19.21 -4.89
N PRO A 106 -5.55 -19.41 -6.07
CA PRO A 106 -5.15 -20.48 -6.99
C PRO A 106 -3.95 -20.11 -7.87
N ILE A 107 -3.68 -18.81 -8.08
CA ILE A 107 -2.61 -18.31 -8.95
C ILE A 107 -1.42 -17.88 -8.08
N GLY A 108 -0.22 -17.99 -8.64
CA GLY A 108 0.96 -17.46 -7.98
C GLY A 108 0.91 -15.93 -7.82
N ILE A 109 1.73 -15.40 -6.92
CA ILE A 109 1.85 -13.97 -6.59
C ILE A 109 3.25 -13.52 -6.95
N TRP A 110 3.38 -12.35 -7.57
CA TRP A 110 4.70 -11.76 -7.82
C TRP A 110 5.36 -11.25 -6.54
N ILE A 111 6.65 -11.54 -6.40
CA ILE A 111 7.45 -11.08 -5.25
C ILE A 111 8.50 -10.09 -5.76
N GLY A 112 8.45 -8.87 -5.21
CA GLY A 112 9.42 -7.81 -5.43
C GLY A 112 10.74 -8.07 -4.74
N ASN A 113 11.44 -9.15 -5.11
CA ASN A 113 12.78 -9.38 -4.63
C ASN A 113 13.81 -8.61 -5.47
N ARG A 114 14.84 -8.06 -4.81
CA ARG A 114 16.01 -7.44 -5.44
C ARG A 114 17.22 -8.38 -5.49
N ASP A 115 17.12 -9.56 -4.90
CA ASP A 115 18.23 -10.50 -4.85
C ASP A 115 18.49 -11.12 -6.23
N PHE A 116 19.75 -11.17 -6.61
CA PHE A 116 20.20 -11.92 -7.78
C PHE A 116 20.32 -13.40 -7.40
N VAL A 117 19.74 -14.28 -8.22
CA VAL A 117 19.97 -15.72 -8.09
C VAL A 117 21.24 -16.05 -8.86
N PHE A 118 22.19 -16.69 -8.17
CA PHE A 118 23.40 -17.20 -8.78
C PHE A 118 23.13 -18.62 -9.28
N GLU A 119 23.07 -18.79 -10.60
CA GLU A 119 23.02 -20.11 -11.21
C GLU A 119 24.27 -20.30 -12.08
N ASN A 120 25.07 -21.33 -11.77
CA ASN A 120 26.31 -21.67 -12.50
C ASN A 120 27.32 -20.51 -12.67
N GLY A 121 27.39 -19.59 -11.70
CA GLY A 121 28.33 -18.46 -11.73
C GLY A 121 27.93 -17.30 -12.63
N ASN A 122 26.75 -17.34 -13.26
CA ASN A 122 26.19 -16.25 -14.05
C ASN A 122 25.02 -15.58 -13.29
N ASN A 123 24.96 -14.25 -13.37
CA ASN A 123 23.82 -13.48 -12.87
C ASN A 123 22.63 -13.68 -13.82
N VAL A 124 21.66 -14.52 -13.44
CA VAL A 124 20.39 -14.58 -14.15
C VAL A 124 19.42 -13.66 -13.43
N ARG A 125 18.84 -12.69 -14.15
CA ARG A 125 17.73 -11.89 -13.61
C ARG A 125 16.52 -12.81 -13.54
N ALA A 126 16.28 -13.34 -12.36
CA ALA A 126 15.29 -14.35 -12.13
C ALA A 126 14.08 -13.70 -11.43
N TYR A 127 12.87 -13.96 -11.92
CA TYR A 127 11.65 -13.36 -11.37
C TYR A 127 11.15 -14.22 -10.22
N HIS A 128 10.71 -13.61 -9.13
CA HIS A 128 10.30 -14.35 -7.95
C HIS A 128 8.77 -14.41 -7.86
N ALA A 129 8.23 -15.59 -7.56
CA ALA A 129 6.81 -15.79 -7.33
C ALA A 129 6.55 -16.78 -6.18
N TYR A 130 5.53 -16.50 -5.38
CA TYR A 130 5.00 -17.44 -4.40
C TYR A 130 3.80 -18.17 -5.00
N TYR A 131 3.71 -19.48 -4.77
CA TYR A 131 2.61 -20.32 -5.26
C TYR A 131 1.88 -20.94 -4.06
N PRO A 132 0.71 -20.41 -3.68
CA PRO A 132 -0.02 -20.87 -2.49
C PRO A 132 -0.40 -22.36 -2.55
N SER A 133 -0.83 -22.83 -3.72
CA SER A 133 -1.25 -24.23 -3.93
C SER A 133 -0.15 -25.27 -3.71
N LEU A 134 1.11 -24.84 -3.79
CA LEU A 134 2.29 -25.67 -3.57
C LEU A 134 3.02 -25.30 -2.27
N ASP A 135 2.60 -24.21 -1.63
CA ASP A 135 3.29 -23.57 -0.50
C ASP A 135 4.81 -23.39 -0.75
N VAL A 136 5.16 -22.84 -1.92
CA VAL A 136 6.56 -22.64 -2.31
C VAL A 136 6.81 -21.23 -2.85
N HIS A 137 7.93 -20.67 -2.43
CA HIS A 137 8.56 -19.54 -3.10
C HIS A 137 9.53 -20.07 -4.15
N GLN A 138 9.29 -19.70 -5.42
CA GLN A 138 10.10 -20.14 -6.54
C GLN A 138 10.56 -18.98 -7.41
N VAL A 139 11.59 -19.30 -8.17
CA VAL A 139 12.12 -18.45 -9.23
C VAL A 139 11.53 -18.92 -10.54
N THR A 140 11.16 -17.98 -11.42
CA THR A 140 10.63 -18.26 -12.75
C THR A 140 11.32 -17.42 -13.81
N GLU A 141 11.51 -18.02 -14.98
CA GLU A 141 12.01 -17.35 -16.18
C GLU A 141 10.88 -16.82 -17.08
N SER A 142 9.62 -16.99 -16.65
CA SER A 142 8.42 -16.64 -17.43
C SER A 142 7.71 -15.42 -16.85
N PRO A 143 8.24 -14.19 -17.04
CA PRO A 143 7.65 -12.97 -16.48
C PRO A 143 6.33 -12.56 -17.14
N GLY A 144 6.00 -13.13 -18.31
CA GLY A 144 4.82 -12.79 -19.08
C GLY A 144 3.52 -13.42 -18.58
N GLY A 145 3.58 -14.44 -17.72
CA GLY A 145 2.39 -15.10 -17.19
C GLY A 145 1.64 -14.21 -16.20
N PRO A 146 0.30 -14.19 -16.21
CA PRO A 146 -0.47 -13.45 -15.22
C PRO A 146 -0.29 -14.08 -13.84
N LYS A 147 -0.03 -13.23 -12.85
CA LYS A 147 0.01 -13.56 -11.42
C LYS A 147 -0.58 -12.41 -10.63
N HIS A 148 -0.99 -12.68 -9.40
CA HIS A 148 -1.47 -11.65 -8.50
C HIS A 148 -0.35 -10.62 -8.27
N CYS A 149 -0.69 -9.35 -8.46
CA CYS A 149 0.19 -8.22 -8.25
C CYS A 149 -0.22 -7.50 -6.97
N TYR A 150 0.70 -7.44 -6.00
CA TYR A 150 0.53 -6.61 -4.82
C TYR A 150 1.62 -5.54 -4.80
N CYS A 151 1.24 -4.33 -4.44
CA CYS A 151 2.17 -3.24 -4.18
C CYS A 151 2.15 -2.93 -2.69
N ALA A 152 3.33 -2.75 -2.11
CA ALA A 152 3.48 -2.37 -0.72
C ALA A 152 4.25 -1.06 -0.62
N THR A 153 3.92 -0.29 0.41
CA THR A 153 4.68 0.88 0.84
C THR A 153 4.91 0.79 2.34
N LYS A 154 6.04 1.36 2.77
CA LYS A 154 6.42 1.48 4.18
C LYS A 154 6.79 2.93 4.44
N GLU A 155 6.38 3.44 5.58
CA GLU A 155 6.83 4.73 6.06
C GLU A 155 8.35 4.68 6.18
N LEU A 156 9.02 5.69 5.62
CA LEU A 156 10.45 5.82 5.82
C LEU A 156 10.68 6.21 7.28
N PRO A 157 11.62 5.57 7.99
CA PRO A 157 11.99 5.97 9.32
C PRO A 157 12.30 7.48 9.34
N LYS A 158 11.53 8.24 10.11
CA LYS A 158 11.73 9.69 10.20
C LYS A 158 13.07 9.92 10.87
N ALA A 159 14.03 10.47 10.12
CA ALA A 159 15.34 10.82 10.63
C ALA A 159 15.50 12.34 10.60
N GLU A 160 15.95 12.91 11.71
CA GLU A 160 16.39 14.31 11.78
C GLU A 160 17.87 14.39 11.46
N TYR A 161 18.26 15.41 10.71
CA TYR A 161 19.66 15.73 10.43
C TYR A 161 20.02 17.08 11.00
N LYS A 162 21.22 17.18 11.58
CA LYS A 162 21.75 18.41 12.12
C LYS A 162 23.19 18.60 11.67
N ILE A 163 23.46 19.76 11.08
CA ILE A 163 24.82 20.21 10.80
C ILE A 163 25.33 20.91 12.05
N VAL A 164 26.51 20.51 12.49
CA VAL A 164 27.18 21.03 13.69
C VAL A 164 28.54 21.56 13.27
N GLY A 165 28.95 22.70 13.81
CA GLY A 165 30.19 23.37 13.42
C GLY A 165 30.91 23.97 14.62
N ASN A 166 32.24 23.93 14.57
CA ASN A 166 33.15 24.64 15.47
C ASN A 166 33.12 24.12 16.93
N TYR A 167 33.65 22.91 17.15
CA TYR A 167 33.50 22.21 18.43
C TYR A 167 34.42 22.69 19.57
N ASN A 168 33.83 22.70 20.77
CA ASN A 168 34.46 22.17 21.98
C ASN A 168 33.84 20.79 22.30
N GLU A 169 34.59 19.86 22.90
CA GLU A 169 34.20 18.46 23.17
C GLU A 169 32.89 18.29 23.97
N LEU A 170 32.51 19.32 24.75
CA LEU A 170 31.29 19.34 25.57
C LEU A 170 29.99 19.29 24.75
N ASP A 171 29.97 19.88 23.55
CA ASP A 171 28.76 19.99 22.74
C ASP A 171 28.41 18.67 22.03
N LEU A 172 29.43 17.91 21.63
CA LEU A 172 29.26 16.59 21.03
C LEU A 172 28.74 15.56 22.02
N ASN A 173 29.29 15.56 23.23
CA ASN A 173 28.83 14.66 24.28
C ASN A 173 27.38 14.96 24.70
N THR A 174 26.99 16.25 24.67
CA THR A 174 25.60 16.66 24.92
C THR A 174 24.65 16.19 23.81
N LEU A 175 25.05 16.32 22.54
CA LEU A 175 24.23 15.83 21.42
C LEU A 175 24.15 14.30 21.39
N ALA A 176 25.26 13.62 21.70
CA ALA A 176 25.30 12.17 21.82
C ALA A 176 24.36 11.66 22.94
N SER A 177 24.31 12.34 24.09
CA SER A 177 23.38 11.99 25.17
C SER A 177 21.92 12.25 24.81
N GLN A 178 21.65 13.16 23.87
CA GLN A 178 20.34 13.40 23.26
C GLN A 178 20.01 12.44 22.10
N GLY A 179 20.82 11.40 21.88
CA GLY A 179 20.59 10.37 20.87
C GLY A 179 21.11 10.70 19.47
N TRP A 180 21.79 11.82 19.27
CA TRP A 180 22.40 12.16 17.98
C TRP A 180 23.62 11.28 17.71
N LYS A 181 23.66 10.71 16.51
CA LYS A 181 24.75 9.87 15.99
C LYS A 181 25.51 10.61 14.91
N LEU A 182 26.84 10.58 14.98
CA LEU A 182 27.70 11.20 13.99
C LEU A 182 27.67 10.40 12.68
N LEU A 183 27.31 11.07 11.58
CA LEU A 183 27.31 10.50 10.23
C LEU A 183 28.66 10.72 9.55
N HIS A 184 29.16 11.95 9.60
CA HIS A 184 30.38 12.36 8.91
C HIS A 184 31.02 13.59 9.56
N LEU A 185 32.34 13.71 9.46
CA LEU A 185 33.10 14.90 9.85
C LEU A 185 33.83 15.46 8.64
N TYR A 186 33.78 16.77 8.46
CA TYR A 186 34.57 17.49 7.49
C TYR A 186 35.47 18.50 8.19
N SER A 187 36.77 18.47 7.87
CA SER A 187 37.70 19.55 8.24
C SER A 187 37.91 20.43 7.02
N VAL A 188 37.89 21.74 7.23
CA VAL A 188 38.25 22.70 6.18
C VAL A 188 39.75 22.94 6.29
N THR A 189 40.51 22.49 5.29
CA THR A 189 41.96 22.67 5.23
C THR A 189 42.34 24.14 5.36
N GLY A 190 43.11 24.48 6.40
CA GLY A 190 43.51 25.86 6.71
C GLY A 190 42.66 26.57 7.78
N SER A 191 41.65 25.91 8.36
CA SER A 191 40.85 26.38 9.49
C SER A 191 40.84 25.34 10.61
N ILE A 192 40.78 25.77 11.88
CA ILE A 192 40.60 24.89 13.05
C ILE A 192 39.15 24.41 13.18
N ASN A 193 38.26 24.89 12.31
CA ASN A 193 36.83 24.62 12.40
C ASN A 193 36.54 23.23 11.82
N ILE A 194 36.25 22.30 12.71
CA ILE A 194 35.70 20.99 12.37
C ILE A 194 34.19 21.12 12.33
N TYR A 195 33.57 20.55 11.31
CA TYR A 195 32.13 20.44 11.22
C TYR A 195 31.72 18.97 11.09
N GLY A 196 30.51 18.66 11.50
CA GLY A 196 29.94 17.33 11.38
C GLY A 196 28.50 17.37 10.89
N VAL A 197 28.08 16.25 10.31
CA VAL A 197 26.67 15.94 10.08
C VAL A 197 26.30 14.87 11.09
N MET A 198 25.28 15.13 11.89
CA MET A 198 24.72 14.16 12.83
C MET A 198 23.28 13.83 12.43
N TRP A 199 22.81 12.67 12.84
CA TRP A 199 21.45 12.21 12.61
C TRP A 199 20.88 11.55 13.87
N ARG A 200 19.56 11.56 14.02
CA ARG A 200 18.84 10.73 15.00
C ARG A 200 17.47 10.35 14.46
N TRP A 201 16.79 9.42 15.11
CA TRP A 201 15.38 9.19 14.86
C TRP A 201 14.57 10.39 15.33
N ALA A 202 13.61 10.83 14.51
CA ALA A 202 12.64 11.83 14.89
C ALA A 202 11.63 11.20 15.87
N GLU A 203 11.20 11.99 16.85
CA GLU A 203 10.12 11.61 17.78
C GLU A 203 8.73 11.87 17.16
#